data_AF-A0A1Q8AX99-F1
#
_entry.id   AF-A0A1Q8AX99-F1
#
_cell.length_a   1.000
_cell.length_b   1.000
_cell.length_c   1.000
_cell.angle_alpha   90.00
_cell.angle_beta   90.00
_cell.angle_gamma   90.00
#
_symmetry.space_group_name_H-M   'P 1'
#
loop_
_entity.id
_entity.type
_entity.pdbx_description
1 polymer ?
#
loop_
_entity_poly.entity_id
_entity_poly.type
_entity_poly.pdbx_seq_one_letter_code
_entity_poly.pdbx_strand_id
1 'polypeptide(L)'
;MKKVQAVVSVLLIASAAVGIEVLRTDGWLWSGAPLHAYGLIAFVALDLLLAGISWRVTRLAIIGSALFGGIQFIAMVGDVFMGQPAGIPAAVWESYLLGDTPFMVLLGIQMVIIAWAILSTRIIANRMPEAGLAVRTSR
;
A
#
# COMPACT_ATOMS: atom_id res chain seq x y z
N MET A 1 -19.36 -7.87 -3.33
CA MET A 1 -18.04 -7.64 -3.96
C MET A 1 -17.83 -6.18 -4.33
N LYS A 2 -18.77 -5.51 -5.02
CA LYS A 2 -18.65 -4.09 -5.42
C LYS A 2 -18.21 -3.13 -4.31
N LYS A 3 -18.73 -3.25 -3.07
CA LYS A 3 -18.30 -2.41 -1.94
C LYS A 3 -16.83 -2.63 -1.55
N VAL A 4 -16.39 -3.89 -1.48
CA VAL A 4 -14.99 -4.25 -1.15
C VAL A 4 -14.02 -3.73 -2.21
N GLN A 5 -14.40 -3.90 -3.48
CA GLN A 5 -13.68 -3.35 -4.62
C GLN A 5 -13.59 -1.83 -4.55
N ALA A 6 -14.70 -1.13 -4.32
CA ALA A 6 -14.70 0.33 -4.24
C ALA A 6 -13.77 0.83 -3.12
N VAL A 7 -13.82 0.22 -1.95
CA VAL A 7 -12.94 0.61 -0.83
C VAL A 7 -11.47 0.38 -1.17
N VAL A 8 -11.10 -0.80 -1.71
CA VAL A 8 -9.69 -1.06 -2.04
C VAL A 8 -9.18 -0.12 -3.14
N SER A 9 -10.00 0.16 -4.18
CA SER A 9 -9.65 1.13 -5.22
C SER A 9 -9.46 2.53 -4.65
N VAL A 10 -10.36 3.00 -3.79
CA VAL A 10 -10.27 4.34 -3.21
C VAL A 10 -9.01 4.47 -2.35
N LEU A 11 -8.70 3.46 -1.53
CA LEU A 11 -7.49 3.48 -0.70
C LEU A 11 -6.20 3.52 -1.55
N LEU A 12 -6.13 2.70 -2.61
CA LEU A 12 -4.99 2.69 -3.52
C LEU A 12 -4.84 4.01 -4.30
N ILE A 13 -5.95 4.59 -4.77
CA ILE A 13 -5.93 5.89 -5.45
C ILE A 13 -5.52 7.00 -4.48
N ALA A 14 -6.01 6.98 -3.24
CA ALA A 14 -5.62 7.94 -2.23
C ALA A 14 -4.12 7.82 -1.91
N SER A 15 -3.60 6.61 -1.75
CA SER A 15 -2.17 6.34 -1.58
C SER A 15 -1.36 6.94 -2.74
N ALA A 16 -1.72 6.61 -3.98
CA ALA A 16 -1.05 7.13 -5.16
C ALA A 16 -1.11 8.67 -5.25
N ALA A 17 -2.24 9.28 -4.92
CA ALA A 17 -2.40 10.73 -4.94
C ALA A 17 -1.48 11.42 -3.92
N VAL A 18 -1.35 10.88 -2.71
CA VAL A 18 -0.43 11.42 -1.70
C VAL A 18 1.02 11.25 -2.15
N GLY A 19 1.38 10.09 -2.72
CA GLY A 19 2.73 9.86 -3.25
C GLY A 19 3.07 10.81 -4.39
N ILE A 20 2.12 11.10 -5.29
CA ILE A 20 2.29 12.10 -6.35
C ILE A 20 2.51 13.50 -5.76
N GLU A 21 1.79 13.87 -4.70
CA GLU A 21 1.97 15.19 -4.08
C GLU A 21 3.36 15.34 -3.47
N VAL A 22 3.87 14.30 -2.79
CA VAL A 22 5.27 14.27 -2.29
C VAL A 22 6.24 14.46 -3.43
N LEU A 23 6.11 13.66 -4.50
CA LEU A 23 6.99 13.73 -5.67
C LEU A 23 6.94 15.10 -6.34
N ARG A 24 5.82 15.82 -6.27
CA ARG A 24 5.67 17.14 -6.89
C ARG A 24 6.24 18.27 -6.04
N THR A 25 6.13 18.16 -4.72
CA THR A 25 6.38 19.29 -3.81
C THR A 25 7.68 19.18 -3.03
N ASP A 26 8.22 17.97 -2.85
CA ASP A 26 9.40 17.77 -2.03
C ASP A 26 10.70 17.85 -2.85
N GLY A 27 11.23 19.07 -2.97
CA GLY A 27 12.51 19.31 -3.61
C GLY A 27 13.71 18.76 -2.83
N TRP A 28 13.59 18.55 -1.52
CA TRP A 28 14.67 17.99 -0.71
C TRP A 28 14.82 16.48 -0.96
N LEU A 29 13.69 15.77 -1.09
CA LEU A 29 13.68 14.36 -1.48
C LEU A 29 14.40 14.15 -2.82
N TRP A 30 14.12 14.99 -3.82
CA TRP A 30 14.75 14.90 -5.13
C TRP A 30 16.26 15.21 -5.13
N SER A 31 16.69 16.16 -4.31
CA SER A 31 18.09 16.62 -4.30
C SER A 31 18.98 15.81 -3.35
N GLY A 32 18.48 15.46 -2.17
CA GLY A 32 19.21 14.74 -1.13
C GLY A 32 19.00 13.23 -1.15
N ALA A 33 17.89 12.74 -1.71
CA ALA A 33 17.53 11.33 -1.69
C ALA A 33 16.90 10.79 -3.01
N PRO A 34 17.51 11.00 -4.20
CA PRO A 34 16.87 10.64 -5.48
C PRO A 34 16.39 9.19 -5.59
N LEU A 35 17.13 8.23 -5.02
CA LEU A 35 16.74 6.82 -5.04
C LEU A 35 15.40 6.56 -4.31
N HIS A 36 15.12 7.30 -3.24
CA HIS A 36 13.85 7.21 -2.52
C HIS A 36 12.70 7.80 -3.33
N ALA A 37 12.95 8.92 -4.05
CA ALA A 37 11.97 9.47 -4.99
C ALA A 37 11.62 8.46 -6.10
N TYR A 38 12.61 7.77 -6.68
CA TYR A 38 12.36 6.71 -7.66
C TYR A 38 11.61 5.51 -7.07
N GLY A 39 11.92 5.12 -5.83
CA GLY A 39 11.17 4.10 -5.09
C GLY A 39 9.69 4.50 -4.92
N LEU A 40 9.43 5.75 -4.53
CA LEU A 40 8.08 6.27 -4.38
C LEU A 40 7.31 6.31 -5.72
N ILE A 41 7.97 6.63 -6.84
CA ILE A 41 7.37 6.51 -8.17
C ILE A 41 6.90 5.07 -8.44
N ALA A 42 7.73 4.07 -8.11
CA ALA A 42 7.37 2.68 -8.29
C ALA A 42 6.15 2.30 -7.43
N PHE A 43 6.06 2.79 -6.19
CA PHE A 43 4.91 2.57 -5.31
C PHE A 43 3.64 3.21 -5.87
N VAL A 44 3.70 4.47 -6.30
CA VAL A 44 2.58 5.17 -6.95
C VAL A 44 2.08 4.40 -8.17
N ALA A 45 2.98 3.98 -9.05
CA ALA A 45 2.62 3.24 -10.26
C ALA A 45 1.93 1.91 -9.94
N LEU A 46 2.42 1.21 -8.92
CA LEU A 46 1.87 -0.06 -8.47
C LEU A 46 0.49 0.10 -7.84
N ASP A 47 0.28 1.15 -7.05
CA ASP A 47 -1.01 1.45 -6.43
C ASP A 47 -2.06 1.74 -7.50
N LEU A 48 -1.72 2.55 -8.50
CA LEU A 48 -2.61 2.83 -9.64
C LEU A 48 -2.91 1.56 -10.46
N LEU A 49 -1.91 0.71 -10.68
CA LEU A 49 -2.08 -0.56 -11.37
C LEU A 49 -3.04 -1.48 -10.60
N LEU A 50 -2.83 -1.67 -9.29
CA LEU A 50 -3.70 -2.48 -8.45
C LEU A 50 -5.11 -1.90 -8.36
N ALA A 51 -5.23 -0.57 -8.32
CA ALA A 51 -6.51 0.13 -8.33
C ALA A 51 -7.28 -0.15 -9.61
N GLY A 52 -6.60 -0.22 -10.76
CA GLY A 52 -7.17 -0.61 -12.05
C GLY A 52 -7.55 -2.10 -12.12
N ILE A 53 -6.66 -2.99 -11.65
CA ILE A 53 -6.88 -4.44 -11.63
C ILE A 53 -8.10 -4.80 -10.76
N SER A 54 -8.32 -4.10 -9.65
CA SER A 54 -9.43 -4.40 -8.73
C SER A 54 -10.80 -4.34 -9.41
N TRP A 55 -10.94 -3.54 -10.48
CA TRP A 55 -12.16 -3.44 -11.29
C TRP A 55 -12.44 -4.67 -12.12
N ARG A 56 -11.40 -5.42 -12.50
CA ARG A 56 -11.54 -6.65 -13.28
C ARG A 56 -11.54 -7.89 -12.39
N VAL A 57 -10.61 -7.94 -11.43
CA VAL A 57 -10.36 -9.11 -10.60
C VAL A 57 -10.13 -8.72 -9.14
N THR A 58 -11.23 -8.51 -8.42
CA THR A 58 -11.20 -8.03 -7.02
C THR A 58 -10.37 -8.93 -6.09
N ARG A 59 -10.38 -10.26 -6.28
CA ARG A 59 -9.62 -11.19 -5.41
C ARG A 59 -8.11 -11.02 -5.57
N LEU A 60 -7.62 -10.86 -6.80
CA LEU A 60 -6.20 -10.62 -7.05
C LEU A 60 -5.78 -9.26 -6.52
N ALA A 61 -6.62 -8.23 -6.68
CA ALA A 61 -6.33 -6.93 -6.10
C ALA A 61 -6.26 -6.97 -4.57
N ILE A 62 -7.15 -7.69 -3.87
CA ILE A 62 -7.08 -7.82 -2.41
C ILE A 62 -5.75 -8.47 -1.97
N ILE A 63 -5.38 -9.60 -2.58
CA ILE A 63 -4.14 -10.30 -2.24
C ILE A 63 -2.92 -9.44 -2.59
N GLY A 64 -2.92 -8.83 -3.77
CA GLY A 64 -1.88 -7.91 -4.22
C GLY A 64 -1.73 -6.72 -3.29
N SER A 65 -2.83 -6.08 -2.89
CA SER A 65 -2.83 -4.96 -1.95
C SER A 65 -2.30 -5.35 -0.56
N ALA A 66 -2.62 -6.55 -0.05
CA ALA A 66 -2.04 -7.02 1.21
C ALA A 66 -0.52 -7.20 1.09
N LEU A 67 -0.07 -7.87 0.03
CA LEU A 67 1.35 -8.16 -0.19
C LEU A 67 2.15 -6.87 -0.41
N PHE A 68 1.74 -6.06 -1.39
CA PHE A 68 2.46 -4.87 -1.78
C PHE A 68 2.30 -3.74 -0.78
N GLY A 69 1.15 -3.61 -0.11
CA GLY A 69 1.02 -2.69 1.01
C GLY A 69 1.96 -3.05 2.15
N GLY A 70 2.15 -4.35 2.42
CA GLY A 70 3.15 -4.83 3.37
C GLY A 70 4.59 -4.49 2.96
N ILE A 71 4.94 -4.72 1.70
CA ILE A 71 6.27 -4.37 1.15
C ILE A 71 6.51 -2.85 1.26
N GLN A 72 5.54 -2.04 0.86
CA GLN A 72 5.63 -0.57 0.94
C GLN A 72 5.76 -0.10 2.40
N PHE A 73 4.97 -0.65 3.31
CA PHE A 73 5.06 -0.34 4.75
C PHE A 73 6.45 -0.68 5.30
N ILE A 74 6.96 -1.87 5.01
CA ILE A 74 8.30 -2.29 5.45
C ILE A 74 9.38 -1.39 4.84
N ALA A 75 9.25 -1.02 3.57
CA ALA A 75 10.17 -0.10 2.92
C ALA A 75 10.17 1.27 3.60
N MET A 76 9.00 1.88 3.84
CA MET A 76 8.90 3.18 4.52
C MET A 76 9.43 3.14 5.96
N VAL A 77 9.14 2.08 6.72
CA VAL A 77 9.74 1.90 8.06
C VAL A 77 11.25 1.72 7.93
N GLY A 78 11.71 0.98 6.93
CA GLY A 78 13.13 0.84 6.59
C GLY A 78 13.77 2.17 6.28
N ASP A 79 13.10 3.06 5.55
CA ASP A 79 13.58 4.40 5.22
C ASP A 79 13.85 5.21 6.48
N VAL A 80 12.96 5.15 7.48
CA VAL A 80 13.11 5.86 8.76
C VAL A 80 14.34 5.38 9.54
N PHE A 81 14.55 4.06 9.65
CA PHE A 81 15.56 3.52 10.57
C PHE A 81 16.89 3.14 9.90
N MET A 82 16.90 2.86 8.60
CA MET A 82 18.04 2.27 7.88
C MET A 82 18.27 2.86 6.48
N GLY A 83 17.34 3.63 5.92
CA GLY A 83 17.41 4.16 4.56
C GLY A 83 18.07 5.54 4.44
N GLN A 84 18.89 5.94 5.41
CA GLN A 84 19.61 7.21 5.35
C GLN A 84 20.42 7.36 4.04
N PRO A 85 20.25 8.46 3.29
CA PRO A 85 21.10 8.76 2.14
C PRO A 85 22.55 9.08 2.54
N ALA A 86 23.50 8.74 1.67
CA ALA A 86 24.91 9.03 1.88
C ALA A 86 25.16 10.54 2.06
N GLY A 87 25.88 10.90 3.12
CA GLY A 87 26.21 12.30 3.42
C GLY A 87 25.14 13.07 4.21
N ILE A 88 23.97 12.48 4.49
CA ILE A 88 22.93 13.09 5.33
C ILE A 88 22.94 12.41 6.70
N PRO A 89 23.11 13.09 7.84
CA PRO A 89 23.07 12.43 9.14
C PRO A 89 21.74 11.70 9.41
N ALA A 90 21.80 10.49 10.00
CA ALA A 90 20.62 9.67 10.28
C ALA A 90 19.51 10.41 11.03
N ALA A 91 19.84 11.14 12.10
CA ALA A 91 18.86 11.90 12.88
C ALA A 91 18.17 13.03 12.08
N VAL A 92 18.87 13.63 11.11
CA VAL A 92 18.29 14.66 10.22
C VAL A 92 17.32 14.02 9.24
N TRP A 93 17.69 12.86 8.68
CA TRP A 93 16.82 12.10 7.79
C TRP A 93 15.55 11.58 8.50
N GLU A 94 15.73 11.00 9.69
CA GLU A 94 14.63 10.50 10.52
C GLU A 94 13.66 11.63 10.90
N SER A 95 14.18 12.77 11.39
CA SER A 95 13.34 13.92 11.75
C SER A 95 12.62 14.54 10.56
N TYR A 96 13.24 14.54 9.38
CA TYR A 96 12.58 14.93 8.14
C TYR A 96 11.40 13.99 7.82
N LEU A 97 11.61 12.67 7.80
CA LEU A 97 10.54 11.72 7.44
C LEU A 97 9.40 11.74 8.46
N LEU A 98 9.72 11.72 9.76
CA LEU A 98 8.71 11.74 10.82
C LEU A 98 8.00 13.10 10.94
N GLY A 99 8.64 14.18 10.49
CA GLY A 99 8.05 15.52 10.39
C GLY A 99 7.22 15.73 9.12
N ASP A 100 7.41 14.89 8.09
CA ASP A 100 6.71 15.00 6.82
C ASP A 100 5.30 14.40 6.90
N THR A 101 4.29 15.28 6.85
CA THR A 101 2.89 14.86 6.98
C THR A 101 2.45 13.92 5.85
N PRO A 102 2.73 14.21 4.57
CA PRO A 102 2.47 13.28 3.47
C PRO A 102 3.08 11.89 3.66
N PHE A 103 4.34 11.77 4.09
CA PHE A 103 4.99 10.50 4.40
C PHE A 103 4.23 9.75 5.49
N MET A 104 3.89 10.41 6.60
CA MET A 104 3.12 9.79 7.69
C MET A 104 1.73 9.34 7.24
N VAL A 105 1.09 10.10 6.34
CA VAL A 105 -0.18 9.72 5.71
C VAL A 105 -0.02 8.47 4.84
N LEU A 106 1.03 8.39 4.01
CA LEU A 106 1.32 7.20 3.20
C LEU A 106 1.49 5.96 4.09
N LEU A 107 2.31 6.08 5.14
CA LEU A 107 2.53 4.99 6.11
C LEU A 107 1.21 4.53 6.74
N GLY A 108 0.37 5.48 7.15
CA GLY A 108 -0.97 5.23 7.68
C GLY A 108 -1.89 4.51 6.68
N ILE A 109 -1.90 4.97 5.43
CA ILE A 109 -2.72 4.37 4.37
C ILE A 109 -2.29 2.92 4.11
N GLN A 110 -1.00 2.60 4.12
CA GLN A 110 -0.54 1.21 3.94
C GLN A 110 -1.08 0.30 5.04
N MET A 111 -1.06 0.74 6.31
CA MET A 111 -1.65 -0.04 7.40
C MET A 111 -3.15 -0.27 7.18
N VAL A 112 -3.88 0.74 6.73
CA VAL A 112 -5.31 0.64 6.43
C VAL A 112 -5.56 -0.31 5.25
N ILE A 113 -4.75 -0.25 4.19
CA ILE A 113 -4.83 -1.15 3.03
C ILE A 113 -4.63 -2.61 3.47
N ILE A 114 -3.57 -2.87 4.25
CA ILE A 114 -3.26 -4.22 4.75
C ILE A 114 -4.42 -4.74 5.63
N ALA A 115 -4.88 -3.93 6.60
CA ALA A 115 -5.97 -4.30 7.48
C ALA A 115 -7.27 -4.58 6.70
N TRP A 116 -7.60 -3.70 5.74
CA TRP A 116 -8.76 -3.87 4.88
C TRP A 116 -8.67 -5.12 4.01
N ALA A 117 -7.49 -5.43 3.47
CA ALA A 117 -7.28 -6.61 2.66
C ALA A 117 -7.48 -7.89 3.49
N ILE A 118 -6.92 -7.95 4.70
CA ILE A 118 -7.13 -9.06 5.64
C ILE A 118 -8.62 -9.21 5.99
N LEU A 119 -9.30 -8.12 6.34
CA LEU A 119 -10.74 -8.15 6.63
C LEU A 119 -11.55 -8.63 5.41
N SER A 120 -11.20 -8.15 4.23
CA SER A 120 -11.88 -8.49 2.97
C SER A 120 -11.75 -9.96 2.60
N THR A 121 -10.59 -10.58 2.87
CA THR A 121 -10.44 -12.03 2.68
C THR A 121 -11.40 -12.85 3.55
N ARG A 122 -11.59 -12.44 4.82
CA ARG A 122 -12.57 -13.07 5.72
C ARG A 122 -14.01 -12.88 5.25
N ILE A 123 -14.36 -11.68 4.78
CA ILE A 123 -15.70 -11.39 4.25
C ILE A 123 -16.01 -12.26 3.03
N ILE A 124 -15.02 -12.50 2.16
CA ILE A 124 -15.19 -13.34 0.98
C ILE A 124 -15.30 -14.82 1.37
N ALA A 125 -14.46 -15.29 2.29
CA ALA A 125 -14.49 -16.68 2.77
C ALA A 125 -15.84 -17.02 3.44
N ASN A 126 -16.35 -16.14 4.31
CA ASN A 126 -17.62 -16.34 5.02
C ASN A 126 -18.86 -16.27 4.12
N ARG A 127 -18.73 -15.78 2.88
CA ARG A 127 -19.80 -15.78 1.87
C ARG A 127 -19.79 -17.03 0.97
N MET A 128 -18.84 -17.94 1.19
CA MET A 128 -18.79 -19.24 0.54
C MET A 128 -19.11 -20.34 1.57
N PRO A 129 -20.39 -20.55 1.94
CA PRO A 129 -20.75 -21.73 2.68
C PRO A 129 -20.64 -22.93 1.73
N GLU A 130 -19.65 -23.77 1.99
CA GLU A 130 -19.64 -25.21 1.68
C GLU A 130 -20.17 -25.66 0.32
N ALA A 131 -19.44 -25.37 -0.76
CA ALA A 131 -19.56 -26.17 -1.99
C ALA A 131 -19.01 -27.61 -1.83
N GLY A 132 -18.51 -27.97 -0.63
CA GLY A 132 -17.76 -29.21 -0.38
C GLY A 132 -18.44 -30.25 0.51
N LEU A 133 -19.57 -29.94 1.16
CA LEU A 133 -20.24 -30.89 2.07
C LEU A 133 -21.48 -31.58 1.48
N ALA A 134 -22.00 -31.08 0.35
CA ALA A 134 -23.14 -31.71 -0.34
C ALA A 134 -22.79 -33.01 -1.13
N VAL A 135 -21.50 -33.33 -1.30
CA VAL A 135 -21.07 -34.52 -2.08
C VAL A 135 -20.85 -35.76 -1.19
N ARG A 136 -20.86 -35.61 0.15
CA ARG A 136 -20.46 -36.70 1.06
C ARG A 136 -21.59 -37.50 1.73
N THR A 137 -22.86 -37.23 1.42
CA THR A 137 -24.00 -37.95 2.03
C THR A 137 -24.80 -38.82 1.06
N SER A 138 -24.26 -39.13 -0.13
CA SER A 138 -24.90 -40.04 -1.09
C SER A 138 -23.93 -41.10 -1.61
N ARG A 139 -23.39 -41.95 -0.73
CA ARG A 139 -22.93 -43.30 -1.07
C ARG A 139 -23.11 -44.23 0.11
#